data_AF-A0A259D9W2-F1
#
_entry.id   AF-A0A259D9W2-F1
#
_cell.length_a   1.000
_cell.length_b   1.000
_cell.length_c   1.000
_cell.angle_alpha   90.00
_cell.angle_beta   90.00
_cell.angle_gamma   90.00
#
_symmetry.space_group_name_H-M   'P 1'
#
loop_
_entity.id
_entity.type
_entity.pdbx_description
1 polymer ?
#
loop_
_entity_poly.entity_id
_entity_poly.type
_entity_poly.pdbx_seq_one_letter_code
_entity_poly.pdbx_strand_id
1 'polypeptide(L)'
;MAETERILRWIARDFSAETARAAAREVLRHIDYYARLPTGGSQPTLRGAVERFLAGLAPATLASLAAQEARAVDLSLATPAEERQSRLAAADPKPRLATVLVQVYLRNPDVVAETLDRAGGVCAGCLTPAPFARLTNGTPYLEVHHRIPLAEGGPDTVANALALCPNCHREAHHGQLQARFLTLQPE
;
A
#
# COMPACT_ATOMS: atom_id res chain seq x y z
N MET A 1 15.41 -15.97 -23.98
CA MET A 1 14.13 -15.65 -23.29
C MET A 1 13.00 -15.82 -24.29
N ALA A 2 11.94 -16.56 -23.95
CA ALA A 2 10.81 -16.75 -24.87
C ALA A 2 10.13 -15.38 -25.14
N GLU A 3 9.68 -15.14 -26.37
CA GLU A 3 9.10 -13.86 -26.78
C GLU A 3 7.92 -13.41 -25.89
N THR A 4 7.07 -14.36 -25.48
CA THR A 4 5.98 -14.11 -24.53
C THR A 4 6.47 -13.62 -23.17
N GLU A 5 7.56 -14.16 -22.65
CA GLU A 5 8.12 -13.73 -21.37
C GLU A 5 8.64 -12.29 -21.46
N ARG A 6 9.24 -11.90 -22.59
CA ARG A 6 9.67 -10.52 -22.86
C ARG A 6 8.47 -9.56 -22.87
N ILE A 7 7.38 -9.94 -23.54
CA ILE A 7 6.14 -9.14 -23.59
C ILE A 7 5.54 -8.99 -22.19
N LEU A 8 5.43 -10.08 -21.42
CA LEU A 8 4.90 -10.04 -20.05
C LEU A 8 5.73 -9.14 -19.12
N ARG A 9 7.06 -9.17 -19.26
CA ARG A 9 7.96 -8.25 -18.52
C ARG A 9 7.78 -6.78 -18.94
N TRP A 10 7.56 -6.50 -20.22
CA TRP A 10 7.20 -5.14 -20.67
C TRP A 10 5.88 -4.68 -20.08
N ILE A 11 4.84 -5.53 -20.09
CA ILE A 11 3.55 -5.20 -19.50
C ILE A 11 3.71 -4.89 -18.00
N ALA A 12 4.53 -5.67 -17.29
CA ALA A 12 4.79 -5.47 -15.86
C ALA A 12 5.47 -4.12 -15.59
N ARG A 13 6.41 -3.73 -16.45
CA ARG A 13 7.18 -2.49 -16.33
C ARG A 13 6.35 -1.26 -16.71
N ASP A 14 5.62 -1.32 -17.82
CA ASP A 14 5.02 -0.14 -18.44
C ASP A 14 3.60 0.13 -17.89
N PHE A 15 2.91 -0.92 -17.41
CA PHE A 15 1.56 -0.82 -16.84
C PHE A 15 1.56 -1.16 -15.35
N SER A 16 1.59 -2.45 -15.00
CA SER A 16 1.69 -2.92 -13.61
C SER A 16 1.93 -4.43 -13.53
N ALA A 17 2.46 -4.90 -12.39
CA ALA A 17 2.56 -6.32 -12.08
C ALA A 17 1.19 -7.04 -12.12
N GLU A 18 0.10 -6.34 -11.79
CA GLU A 18 -1.24 -6.91 -11.81
C GLU A 18 -1.79 -7.05 -13.24
N THR A 19 -1.58 -6.04 -14.09
CA THR A 19 -1.89 -6.09 -15.52
C THR A 19 -1.12 -7.24 -16.18
N ALA A 20 0.17 -7.39 -15.84
CA ALA A 20 0.98 -8.48 -16.36
C ALA A 20 0.53 -9.85 -15.83
N ARG A 21 0.09 -9.92 -14.56
CA ARG A 21 -0.50 -11.12 -13.97
C ARG A 21 -1.80 -11.52 -14.67
N ALA A 22 -2.66 -10.55 -15.00
CA ALA A 22 -3.88 -10.78 -15.76
C ALA A 22 -3.56 -11.28 -17.18
N ALA A 23 -2.65 -10.61 -17.90
CA ALA A 23 -2.21 -11.05 -19.22
C ALA A 23 -1.62 -12.46 -19.21
N ALA A 24 -0.76 -12.77 -18.25
CA ALA A 24 -0.20 -14.11 -18.07
C ALA A 24 -1.27 -15.17 -17.82
N ARG A 25 -2.31 -14.87 -17.04
CA ARG A 25 -3.45 -15.78 -16.82
C ARG A 25 -4.25 -16.03 -18.09
N GLU A 26 -4.48 -15.02 -18.92
CA GLU A 26 -5.13 -15.22 -20.23
C GLU A 26 -4.30 -16.10 -21.16
N VAL A 27 -2.97 -15.94 -21.14
CA VAL A 27 -2.07 -16.84 -21.90
C VAL A 27 -2.20 -18.29 -21.41
N LEU A 28 -2.24 -18.52 -20.09
CA LEU A 28 -2.47 -19.87 -19.56
C LEU A 28 -3.82 -20.46 -20.01
N ARG A 29 -4.90 -19.68 -19.96
CA ARG A 29 -6.22 -20.11 -20.46
C ARG A 29 -6.19 -20.46 -21.95
N HIS A 30 -5.48 -19.66 -22.75
CA HIS A 30 -5.31 -19.96 -24.17
C HIS A 30 -4.54 -21.27 -24.39
N ILE A 31 -3.47 -21.52 -23.62
CA ILE A 31 -2.72 -22.78 -23.68
C ILE A 31 -3.63 -23.97 -23.30
N ASP A 32 -4.43 -23.83 -22.24
CA ASP A 32 -5.39 -24.86 -21.81
C ASP A 32 -6.44 -25.15 -22.87
N TYR A 33 -6.97 -24.10 -23.49
CA TYR A 33 -7.93 -24.21 -24.59
C TYR A 33 -7.30 -24.93 -25.80
N TYR A 34 -6.13 -24.48 -26.24
CA TYR A 34 -5.45 -25.04 -27.40
C TYR A 34 -5.12 -26.53 -27.20
N ALA A 35 -4.70 -26.93 -25.99
CA ALA A 35 -4.42 -28.33 -25.67
C ALA A 35 -5.66 -29.25 -25.73
N ARG A 36 -6.89 -28.71 -25.68
CA ARG A 36 -8.15 -29.47 -25.74
C ARG A 36 -8.72 -29.60 -27.15
N LEU A 37 -8.18 -28.88 -28.13
CA LEU A 37 -8.67 -28.95 -29.51
C LEU A 37 -8.24 -30.27 -30.18
N PRO A 38 -9.05 -30.85 -31.08
CA PRO A 38 -8.69 -32.07 -31.82
C PRO A 38 -7.42 -31.93 -32.66
N THR A 39 -7.16 -30.71 -33.16
CA THR A 39 -5.97 -30.34 -33.94
C THR A 39 -4.92 -29.62 -33.09
N GLY A 40 -5.17 -29.51 -31.79
CA GLY A 40 -4.32 -28.81 -30.84
C GLY A 40 -3.23 -29.69 -30.25
N GLY A 41 -2.36 -29.08 -29.45
CA GLY A 41 -1.26 -29.76 -28.78
C GLY A 41 -0.86 -29.08 -27.49
N SER A 42 -0.15 -29.80 -26.62
CA SER A 42 0.39 -29.22 -25.40
C SER A 42 1.52 -28.23 -25.72
N GLN A 43 1.58 -27.13 -24.97
CA GLN A 43 2.66 -26.14 -25.09
C GLN A 43 3.46 -26.02 -23.77
N PRO A 44 4.20 -27.07 -23.36
CA PRO A 44 4.84 -27.14 -22.05
C PRO A 44 5.92 -26.06 -21.86
N THR A 45 6.68 -25.74 -22.91
CA THR A 45 7.73 -24.70 -22.86
C THR A 45 7.13 -23.32 -22.60
N LEU A 46 6.04 -22.99 -23.30
CA LEU A 46 5.35 -21.70 -23.13
C LEU A 46 4.70 -21.64 -21.74
N ARG A 47 3.99 -22.70 -21.33
CA ARG A 47 3.40 -22.82 -20.00
C ARG A 47 4.44 -22.58 -18.91
N GLY A 48 5.56 -23.30 -18.95
CA GLY A 48 6.62 -23.16 -17.96
C GLY A 48 7.22 -21.75 -17.92
N ALA A 49 7.32 -21.05 -19.06
CA ALA A 49 7.77 -19.66 -19.08
C ALA A 49 6.77 -18.71 -18.39
N VAL A 50 5.47 -18.89 -18.64
CA VAL A 50 4.41 -18.07 -18.03
C VAL A 50 4.28 -18.37 -16.53
N GLU A 51 4.37 -19.63 -16.12
CA GLU A 51 4.34 -20.03 -14.71
C GLU A 51 5.54 -19.48 -13.93
N ARG A 52 6.76 -19.55 -14.50
CA ARG A 52 7.95 -18.92 -13.90
C ARG A 52 7.80 -17.40 -13.78
N PHE A 53 7.25 -16.75 -14.81
CA PHE A 53 6.97 -15.32 -14.76
C PHE A 53 5.99 -14.98 -13.63
N LEU A 54 4.88 -15.71 -13.52
CA LEU A 54 3.89 -15.53 -12.45
C LEU A 54 4.47 -15.76 -11.06
N ALA A 55 5.32 -16.78 -10.89
CA ALA A 55 6.00 -17.06 -9.63
C ALA A 55 7.01 -15.96 -9.25
N GLY A 56 7.62 -15.31 -10.24
CA GLY A 56 8.53 -14.18 -10.04
C GLY A 56 7.83 -12.82 -9.84
N LEU A 57 6.52 -12.73 -10.07
CA LEU A 57 5.77 -11.51 -9.79
C LEU A 57 5.49 -11.42 -8.29
N ALA A 58 6.10 -10.44 -7.63
CA ALA A 58 5.78 -10.09 -6.26
C ALA A 58 4.25 -9.90 -6.09
N PRO A 59 3.66 -10.37 -4.98
CA PRO A 59 2.28 -10.04 -4.65
C PRO A 59 2.13 -8.52 -4.55
N ALA A 60 0.95 -8.01 -4.91
CA ALA A 60 0.66 -6.60 -4.71
C ALA A 60 0.74 -6.29 -3.21
N THR A 61 1.49 -5.24 -2.86
CA THR A 61 1.55 -4.70 -1.50
C THR A 61 0.58 -3.54 -1.38
N LEU A 62 0.14 -3.20 -0.16
CA LEU A 62 -0.66 -2.00 0.08
C LEU A 62 0.02 -0.74 -0.48
N ALA A 63 1.33 -0.62 -0.30
CA ALA A 63 2.11 0.50 -0.84
C ALA A 63 2.06 0.56 -2.37
N SER A 64 2.16 -0.58 -3.05
CA SER A 64 2.09 -0.63 -4.52
C SER A 64 0.70 -0.27 -5.05
N LEU A 65 -0.37 -0.68 -4.36
CA LEU A 65 -1.74 -0.35 -4.73
C LEU A 65 -2.02 1.15 -4.52
N ALA A 66 -1.59 1.71 -3.38
CA ALA A 66 -1.70 3.14 -3.11
C ALA A 66 -0.94 3.99 -4.16
N ALA A 67 0.25 3.57 -4.56
CA ALA A 67 1.02 4.26 -5.61
C ALA A 67 0.32 4.18 -6.98
N GLN A 68 -0.30 3.05 -7.31
CA GLN A 68 -1.09 2.90 -8.53
C GLN A 68 -2.34 3.78 -8.52
N GLU A 69 -3.05 3.83 -7.40
CA GLU A 69 -4.20 4.71 -7.21
C GLU A 69 -3.80 6.17 -7.37
N ALA A 70 -2.75 6.64 -6.69
CA ALA A 70 -2.26 8.00 -6.80
C ALA A 70 -1.94 8.38 -8.25
N ARG A 71 -1.21 7.51 -8.97
CA ARG A 71 -0.92 7.71 -10.40
C ARG A 71 -2.19 7.76 -11.25
N ALA A 72 -3.16 6.90 -10.98
CA ALA A 72 -4.43 6.88 -11.71
C ALA A 72 -5.26 8.14 -11.45
N VAL A 73 -5.24 8.66 -10.22
CA VAL A 73 -5.85 9.92 -9.84
C VAL A 73 -5.19 11.07 -10.60
N ASP A 74 -3.86 11.16 -10.62
CA ASP A 74 -3.14 12.21 -11.35
C ASP A 74 -3.48 12.22 -12.85
N LEU A 75 -3.50 11.04 -13.48
CA LEU A 75 -3.91 10.89 -14.88
C LEU A 75 -5.37 11.32 -15.10
N SER A 76 -6.27 11.00 -14.16
CA SER A 76 -7.68 11.42 -14.24
C SER A 76 -7.83 12.93 -14.06
N LEU A 77 -7.05 13.54 -13.16
CA LEU A 77 -7.03 14.98 -12.92
C LEU A 77 -6.50 15.76 -14.13
N ALA A 78 -5.58 15.17 -14.91
CA ALA A 78 -5.05 15.74 -16.14
C ALA A 78 -6.08 15.81 -17.29
N THR A 79 -7.22 15.10 -17.20
CA THR A 79 -8.31 15.21 -18.19
C THR A 79 -9.33 16.29 -17.83
N PRO A 80 -10.08 16.86 -18.78
CA PRO A 80 -11.22 17.73 -18.51
C PRO A 80 -12.28 17.08 -17.59
N ALA A 81 -13.01 17.92 -16.85
CA ALA A 81 -14.05 17.45 -15.93
C ALA A 81 -15.18 16.67 -16.65
N GLU A 82 -15.53 17.08 -17.86
CA GLU A 82 -16.56 16.44 -18.69
C GLU A 82 -16.18 15.00 -19.06
N GLU A 83 -14.91 14.76 -19.40
CA GLU A 83 -14.42 13.41 -19.66
C GLU A 83 -14.48 12.54 -18.41
N ARG A 84 -14.11 13.08 -17.24
CA ARG A 84 -14.27 12.37 -15.96
C ARG A 84 -15.74 12.02 -15.71
N GLN A 85 -16.65 12.95 -15.91
CA GLN A 85 -18.10 12.74 -15.73
C GLN A 85 -18.63 11.64 -16.67
N SER A 86 -18.20 11.63 -17.93
CA SER A 86 -18.56 10.58 -18.88
C SER A 86 -18.05 9.20 -18.43
N ARG A 87 -16.78 9.11 -17.98
CA ARG A 87 -16.23 7.86 -17.42
C ARG A 87 -17.00 7.38 -16.19
N LEU A 88 -17.41 8.30 -15.31
CA LEU A 88 -18.20 7.99 -14.11
C LEU A 88 -19.61 7.47 -14.46
N ALA A 89 -20.27 8.07 -15.45
CA ALA A 89 -21.61 7.65 -15.88
C ALA A 89 -21.62 6.23 -16.49
N ALA A 90 -20.51 5.81 -17.10
CA ALA A 90 -20.35 4.48 -17.68
C ALA A 90 -19.74 3.44 -16.72
N ALA A 91 -19.25 3.86 -15.53
CA ALA A 91 -18.55 2.99 -14.61
C ALA A 91 -19.51 2.10 -13.80
N ASP A 92 -19.05 0.90 -13.45
CA ASP A 92 -19.70 0.11 -12.40
C ASP A 92 -19.53 0.83 -11.06
N PRO A 93 -20.62 1.20 -10.35
CA PRO A 93 -20.51 1.86 -9.05
C PRO A 93 -19.89 0.96 -7.96
N LYS A 94 -19.78 -0.36 -8.20
CA LYS A 94 -19.18 -1.29 -7.25
C LYS A 94 -17.69 -1.43 -7.51
N PRO A 95 -16.82 -1.04 -6.54
CA PRO A 95 -15.38 -1.21 -6.70
C PRO A 95 -15.00 -2.70 -6.67
N ARG A 96 -13.92 -3.04 -7.36
CA ARG A 96 -13.32 -4.38 -7.29
C ARG A 96 -12.59 -4.55 -5.96
N LEU A 97 -12.67 -5.74 -5.38
CA LEU A 97 -11.93 -6.09 -4.17
C LEU A 97 -10.55 -6.63 -4.52
N ALA A 98 -9.52 -6.14 -3.83
CA ALA A 98 -8.17 -6.67 -3.86
C ALA A 98 -7.82 -7.28 -2.50
N THR A 99 -7.27 -8.50 -2.48
CA THR A 99 -6.75 -9.14 -1.26
C THR A 99 -5.24 -8.96 -1.21
N VAL A 100 -4.75 -8.45 -0.08
CA VAL A 100 -3.32 -8.26 0.19
C VAL A 100 -2.94 -8.92 1.50
N LEU A 101 -1.76 -9.53 1.54
CA LEU A 101 -1.15 -10.02 2.77
C LEU A 101 -0.23 -8.94 3.33
N VAL A 102 -0.37 -8.65 4.63
CA VAL A 102 0.45 -7.65 5.31
C VAL A 102 1.19 -8.28 6.48
N GLN A 103 2.40 -7.80 6.73
CA GLN A 103 3.14 -8.08 7.96
C GLN A 103 3.04 -6.85 8.86
N VAL A 104 2.79 -7.07 10.14
CA VAL A 104 2.66 -6.01 11.14
C VAL A 104 3.50 -6.35 12.37
N TYR A 105 4.01 -5.32 13.04
CA TYR A 105 4.67 -5.46 14.32
C TYR A 105 3.63 -5.50 15.44
N LEU A 106 3.71 -6.53 16.30
CA LEU A 106 2.97 -6.56 17.56
C LEU A 106 3.67 -5.60 18.53
N ARG A 107 3.01 -4.48 18.82
CA ARG A 107 3.53 -3.45 19.73
C ARG A 107 3.24 -3.82 21.18
N ASN A 108 4.15 -3.45 22.08
CA ASN A 108 3.96 -3.56 23.51
C ASN A 108 2.85 -2.58 23.94
N PRO A 109 1.73 -3.07 24.52
CA PRO A 109 0.62 -2.21 24.93
C PRO A 109 1.02 -1.20 26.02
N ASP A 110 1.99 -1.53 26.89
CA ASP A 110 2.43 -0.63 27.97
C ASP A 110 3.21 0.57 27.43
N VAL A 111 3.99 0.38 26.36
CA VAL A 111 4.65 1.49 25.66
C VAL A 111 3.61 2.44 25.09
N VAL A 112 2.57 1.89 24.45
CA VAL A 112 1.49 2.70 23.87
C VAL A 112 0.72 3.46 24.97
N ALA A 113 0.36 2.78 26.06
CA ALA A 113 -0.38 3.38 27.16
C ALA A 113 0.42 4.49 27.85
N GLU A 114 1.66 4.22 28.22
CA GLU A 114 2.55 5.18 28.89
C GLU A 114 2.83 6.40 28.02
N THR A 115 3.07 6.22 26.71
CA THR A 115 3.26 7.35 25.79
C THR A 115 2.02 8.24 25.68
N LEU A 116 0.82 7.66 25.68
CA LEU A 116 -0.43 8.43 25.65
C LEU A 116 -0.71 9.15 26.97
N ASP A 117 -0.42 8.51 28.10
CA ASP A 117 -0.61 9.09 29.43
C ASP A 117 0.31 10.30 29.63
N ARG A 118 1.61 10.15 29.34
CA ARG A 118 2.59 11.26 29.39
C ARG A 118 2.22 12.45 28.51
N ALA A 119 1.52 12.19 27.41
CA ALA A 119 1.11 13.25 26.50
C ALA A 119 0.01 14.15 27.09
N GLY A 120 -0.74 13.68 28.09
CA GLY A 120 -1.81 14.48 28.72
C GLY A 120 -2.86 14.99 27.73
N GLY A 121 -3.05 14.29 26.61
CA GLY A 121 -3.94 14.72 25.52
C GLY A 121 -3.41 15.86 24.65
N VAL A 122 -2.12 16.20 24.73
CA VAL A 122 -1.47 17.22 23.88
C VAL A 122 -0.55 16.53 22.86
N CYS A 123 -0.66 16.94 21.60
CA CYS A 123 0.18 16.42 20.52
C CYS A 123 1.65 16.84 20.69
N ALA A 124 2.58 15.90 20.64
CA ALA A 124 4.02 16.19 20.75
C ALA A 124 4.60 16.93 19.52
N GLY A 125 3.88 16.94 18.39
CA GLY A 125 4.31 17.61 17.15
C GLY A 125 3.89 19.07 17.07
N CYS A 126 2.59 19.35 17.16
CA CYS A 126 2.04 20.70 17.04
C CYS A 126 1.73 21.39 18.37
N LEU A 127 1.90 20.69 19.50
CA LEU A 127 1.64 21.20 20.85
C LEU A 127 0.19 21.66 21.09
N THR A 128 -0.74 21.20 20.25
CA THR A 128 -2.18 21.47 20.43
C THR A 128 -2.86 20.28 21.12
N PRO A 129 -3.98 20.51 21.83
CA PRO A 129 -4.81 19.42 22.33
C PRO A 129 -5.24 18.45 21.23
N ALA A 130 -5.57 17.22 21.62
CA ALA A 130 -6.12 16.20 20.75
C ALA A 130 -7.37 16.75 20.02
N PRO A 131 -7.56 16.42 18.74
CA PRO A 131 -8.62 17.01 17.92
C PRO A 131 -10.03 16.57 18.36
N PHE A 132 -10.15 15.42 19.03
CA PHE A 132 -11.41 14.90 19.55
C PHE A 132 -11.16 13.88 20.67
N ALA A 133 -12.23 13.52 21.38
CA ALA A 133 -12.23 12.44 22.36
C ALA A 133 -12.68 11.11 21.74
N ARG A 134 -12.10 9.99 22.17
CA ARG A 134 -12.53 8.63 21.77
C ARG A 134 -13.98 8.40 22.16
N LEU A 135 -14.79 7.92 21.22
CA LEU A 135 -16.18 7.56 21.49
C LEU A 135 -16.31 6.47 22.56
N THR A 136 -15.35 5.54 22.63
CA THR A 136 -15.41 4.37 23.50
C THR A 136 -15.25 4.70 24.99
N ASN A 137 -14.48 5.73 25.35
CA ASN A 137 -14.13 6.02 26.74
C ASN A 137 -13.87 7.51 27.06
N GLY A 138 -14.11 8.43 26.12
CA GLY A 138 -13.93 9.86 26.33
C GLY A 138 -12.48 10.35 26.40
N THR A 139 -11.48 9.47 26.27
CA THR A 139 -10.06 9.87 26.36
C THR A 139 -9.60 10.65 25.12
N PRO A 140 -8.65 11.59 25.23
CA PRO A 140 -8.09 12.33 24.09
C PRO A 140 -7.57 11.41 22.98
N TYR A 141 -7.92 11.66 21.71
CA TYR A 141 -7.45 10.86 20.58
C TYR A 141 -6.09 11.33 20.06
N LEU A 142 -5.04 10.57 20.38
CA LEU A 142 -3.71 10.67 19.78
C LEU A 142 -3.26 9.28 19.29
N GLU A 143 -2.32 9.26 18.35
CA GLU A 143 -1.73 8.08 17.72
C GLU A 143 -0.26 7.98 18.11
N VAL A 144 0.19 6.77 18.51
CA VAL A 144 1.59 6.54 18.88
C VAL A 144 2.43 6.28 17.64
N HIS A 145 3.45 7.14 17.47
CA HIS A 145 4.44 7.10 16.42
C HIS A 145 5.83 6.81 16.98
N HIS A 146 6.59 5.93 16.33
CA HIS A 146 7.98 5.67 16.71
C HIS A 146 8.93 6.61 15.95
N ARG A 147 9.82 7.32 16.67
CA ARG A 147 10.82 8.25 16.10
C ARG A 147 11.72 7.55 15.09
N ILE A 148 12.29 6.42 15.51
CA ILE A 148 12.94 5.44 14.62
C ILE A 148 11.88 4.40 14.29
N PRO A 149 11.44 4.29 13.03
CA PRO A 149 10.41 3.33 12.64
C PRO A 149 10.80 1.89 13.00
N LEU A 150 9.85 1.10 13.49
CA LEU A 150 10.07 -0.33 13.77
C LEU A 150 10.53 -1.10 12.52
N ALA A 151 10.03 -0.70 11.34
CA ALA A 151 10.42 -1.26 10.05
C ALA A 151 11.90 -1.01 9.70
N GLU A 152 12.53 0.00 10.31
CA GLU A 152 13.94 0.36 10.16
C GLU A 152 14.80 -0.16 11.33
N GLY A 153 14.23 -1.02 12.18
CA GLY A 153 14.92 -1.59 13.34
C GLY A 153 14.85 -0.74 14.61
N GLY A 154 13.97 0.26 14.66
CA GLY A 154 13.73 1.05 15.87
C GLY A 154 13.20 0.20 17.03
N PRO A 155 13.60 0.48 18.29
CA PRO A 155 13.14 -0.28 19.45
C PRO A 155 11.71 0.13 19.86
N ASP A 156 10.90 -0.84 20.29
CA ASP A 156 9.57 -0.56 20.82
C ASP A 156 9.65 -0.16 22.31
N THR A 157 9.96 1.12 22.54
CA THR A 157 10.19 1.69 23.87
C THR A 157 9.56 3.08 23.96
N VAL A 158 9.24 3.52 25.19
CA VAL A 158 8.67 4.85 25.44
C VAL A 158 9.61 5.96 24.96
N ALA A 159 10.93 5.79 25.11
CA ALA A 159 11.94 6.73 24.62
C ALA A 159 11.94 6.89 23.09
N ASN A 160 11.54 5.85 22.35
CA ASN A 160 11.39 5.90 20.90
C ASN A 160 9.97 6.27 20.46
N ALA A 161 9.02 6.49 21.38
CA ALA A 161 7.62 6.71 21.06
C ALA A 161 7.16 8.16 21.33
N LEU A 162 6.21 8.62 20.53
CA LEU A 162 5.60 9.95 20.56
C LEU A 162 4.08 9.83 20.40
N ALA A 163 3.30 10.62 21.12
CA ALA A 163 1.87 10.76 20.88
C ALA A 163 1.61 11.95 19.94
N LEU A 164 1.04 11.67 18.76
CA LEU A 164 0.78 12.67 17.72
C LEU A 164 -0.71 12.74 17.40
N CYS A 165 -1.21 13.92 17.01
CA CYS A 165 -2.53 14.01 16.39
C CYS A 165 -2.48 13.37 14.98
N PRO A 166 -3.63 12.99 14.40
CA PRO A 166 -3.67 12.36 13.07
C PRO A 166 -2.96 13.17 11.98
N ASN A 167 -3.04 14.50 12.04
CA ASN A 167 -2.39 15.37 11.06
C ASN A 167 -0.86 15.30 11.18
N CYS A 168 -0.31 15.52 12.37
CA CYS A 168 1.14 15.43 12.60
C CYS A 168 1.68 14.01 12.36
N HIS A 169 0.89 12.98 12.68
CA HIS A 169 1.29 11.60 12.42
C HIS A 169 1.41 11.30 10.92
N ARG A 170 0.44 11.75 10.10
CA ARG A 170 0.52 11.63 8.64
C ARG A 170 1.64 12.47 8.05
N GLU A 171 1.86 13.67 8.57
CA GLU A 171 2.96 14.54 8.14
C GLU A 171 4.34 13.94 8.44
N ALA A 172 4.49 13.21 9.55
CA ALA A 172 5.71 12.48 9.86
C ALA A 172 6.01 11.34 8.85
N HIS A 173 4.98 10.77 8.23
CA HIS A 173 5.11 9.70 7.24
C HIS A 173 5.25 10.20 5.78
N HIS A 174 4.57 11.29 5.44
CA HIS A 174 4.39 11.71 4.04
C HIS A 174 4.75 13.17 3.77
N GLY A 175 4.88 13.97 4.83
CA GLY A 175 5.18 15.40 4.75
C GLY A 175 6.64 15.72 5.02
N GLN A 176 6.94 17.02 5.11
CA GLN A 176 8.30 17.52 5.32
C GLN A 176 8.75 17.45 6.79
N LEU A 177 7.83 17.13 7.72
CA LEU A 177 8.08 17.12 9.16
C LEU A 177 8.94 15.93 9.62
N GLN A 178 9.25 14.99 8.73
CA GLN A 178 10.16 13.87 8.98
C GLN A 178 11.53 14.34 9.52
N ALA A 179 12.04 15.48 9.06
CA ALA A 179 13.31 16.05 9.50
C ALA A 179 13.29 16.62 10.94
N ARG A 180 12.10 16.94 11.47
CA ARG A 180 11.95 17.67 12.74
C ARG A 180 11.96 16.75 13.97
N PHE A 181 11.67 15.46 13.79
CA PHE A 181 11.63 14.48 14.90
C PHE A 181 12.94 13.68 15.07
N LEU A 182 13.78 13.59 14.03
CA LEU A 182 15.09 12.94 14.11
C LEU A 182 16.12 13.75 14.92
N THR A 183 15.88 15.05 15.10
CA THR A 183 16.78 15.98 15.79
C THR A 183 16.39 16.25 17.25
N LEU A 184 15.20 15.82 17.68
CA LEU A 184 14.78 15.89 19.07
C LEU A 184 15.35 14.68 19.82
N GLN A 185 16.57 14.83 20.33
CA GLN A 185 17.15 13.87 21.28
C GLN A 185 16.23 13.79 22.52
N PRO A 186 15.96 12.59 23.06
CA PRO A 186 15.32 12.48 24.36
C PRO A 186 16.25 13.06 25.42
N GLU A 187 15.71 13.88 26.33
CA GLU A 187 16.35 14.13 27.63
C GLU A 187 16.29 12.89 28.51
#